data_AF-A0A6B8TJ87-F1
#
_entry.id   AF-A0A6B8TJ87-F1
#
_cell.length_a   1.000
_cell.length_b   1.000
_cell.length_c   1.000
_cell.angle_alpha   90.00
_cell.angle_beta   90.00
_cell.angle_gamma   90.00
#
_symmetry.space_group_name_H-M   'P 1'
#
loop_
_entity.id
_entity.type
_entity.pdbx_description
1 polymer ?
#
loop_
_entity_poly.entity_id
_entity_poly.type
_entity_poly.pdbx_seq_one_letter_code
_entity_poly.pdbx_strand_id
1 'polypeptide(L)'
;MVAAFAGIATTAGAGTATAAPAPGFASIAEDVLGGAFQGAGQAVAPTQSTARPAAGELTSGYGARWGAHHNGIDIANGVGTPIYAVLGGTVIDSGPASGYGNWIRIRHNDGSVSVYGHMETLSVAVGQTVRAGENIAGMGNRGQSTGSHLHFEIHPDGSTPVDPVPWFNERGIYF
;
A
#
# COMPACT_ATOMS: atom_id res chain seq x y z
N MET A 1 73.42 -5.13 -32.05
CA MET A 1 72.03 -5.34 -32.48
C MET A 1 71.30 -4.02 -32.24
N VAL A 2 70.77 -3.30 -33.24
CA VAL A 2 69.66 -3.67 -34.15
C VAL A 2 68.37 -3.85 -33.32
N ALA A 3 67.29 -3.05 -33.43
CA ALA A 3 66.98 -1.80 -34.15
C ALA A 3 65.89 -1.01 -33.33
N ALA A 4 65.23 0.09 -33.70
CA ALA A 4 65.12 0.87 -34.96
C ALA A 4 64.91 2.39 -34.65
N PHE A 5 64.03 3.12 -35.36
CA PHE A 5 63.76 4.56 -35.22
C PHE A 5 62.27 4.94 -35.50
N ALA A 6 61.93 6.20 -35.18
CA ALA A 6 60.77 7.00 -35.64
C ALA A 6 59.38 6.73 -34.99
N GLY A 7 58.48 7.73 -34.88
CA GLY A 7 58.58 9.14 -35.32
C GLY A 7 57.45 10.04 -34.78
N ILE A 8 57.50 11.34 -35.11
CA ILE A 8 56.56 12.41 -34.70
C ILE A 8 56.00 13.10 -35.97
N ALA A 9 54.83 13.77 -35.84
CA ALA A 9 54.19 14.72 -36.78
C ALA A 9 53.23 14.12 -37.86
N THR A 10 52.19 14.79 -38.41
CA THR A 10 51.39 16.01 -38.04
C THR A 10 50.17 16.15 -39.01
N THR A 11 49.17 17.00 -38.71
CA THR A 11 47.91 17.31 -39.47
C THR A 11 46.81 16.24 -39.38
N ALA A 12 45.49 16.48 -39.51
CA ALA A 12 44.63 17.67 -39.77
C ALA A 12 43.24 17.48 -39.07
N GLY A 13 42.29 18.43 -38.99
CA GLY A 13 42.28 19.87 -39.31
C GLY A 13 40.87 20.44 -39.66
N ALA A 14 40.39 21.42 -38.88
CA ALA A 14 39.19 22.29 -39.08
C ALA A 14 37.76 21.67 -39.00
N GLY A 15 36.79 22.48 -38.56
CA GLY A 15 35.34 22.17 -38.50
C GLY A 15 34.61 22.92 -37.36
N THR A 16 33.51 23.62 -37.64
CA THR A 16 32.81 24.52 -36.68
C THR A 16 31.29 24.24 -36.57
N ALA A 17 30.66 24.85 -35.55
CA ALA A 17 29.21 25.13 -35.43
C ALA A 17 28.29 23.91 -35.12
N THR A 18 27.08 24.02 -34.55
CA THR A 18 26.36 25.03 -33.71
C THR A 18 25.12 24.36 -33.09
N ALA A 19 24.55 24.98 -32.04
CA ALA A 19 23.16 24.92 -31.54
C ALA A 19 22.15 23.83 -32.01
N ALA A 20 21.39 23.29 -31.05
CA ALA A 20 20.21 22.45 -31.27
C ALA A 20 19.00 23.23 -31.81
N PRO A 21 18.02 22.52 -32.41
CA PRO A 21 16.64 22.65 -31.91
C PRO A 21 15.80 21.34 -31.93
N ALA A 22 14.68 21.37 -31.19
CA ALA A 22 13.47 20.55 -31.39
C ALA A 22 12.35 21.50 -31.92
N PRO A 23 11.22 21.07 -32.55
CA PRO A 23 10.31 20.00 -32.06
C PRO A 23 9.47 19.19 -33.09
N GLY A 24 8.78 18.12 -32.63
CA GLY A 24 7.56 17.53 -33.24
C GLY A 24 7.71 16.73 -34.55
N PHE A 25 6.68 16.01 -35.07
CA PHE A 25 5.37 15.62 -34.51
C PHE A 25 4.73 14.41 -35.25
N ALA A 26 4.21 13.44 -34.49
CA ALA A 26 3.06 12.51 -34.71
C ALA A 26 2.81 11.70 -36.02
N SER A 27 2.44 10.41 -35.82
CA SER A 27 1.58 9.55 -36.67
C SER A 27 2.21 9.03 -38.00
N ILE A 28 1.89 7.87 -38.61
CA ILE A 28 1.05 6.66 -38.35
C ILE A 28 1.92 5.40 -38.63
N ALA A 29 1.54 4.11 -38.58
CA ALA A 29 0.23 3.43 -38.52
C ALA A 29 0.29 2.05 -37.80
N GLU A 30 -0.78 1.28 -37.94
CA GLU A 30 -1.10 -0.03 -37.35
C GLU A 30 -0.80 -1.23 -38.29
N ASP A 31 -0.27 -2.35 -37.78
CA ASP A 31 -0.67 -3.73 -38.15
C ASP A 31 -0.13 -4.74 -37.11
N VAL A 32 -0.46 -6.04 -37.27
CA VAL A 32 -0.07 -7.20 -36.45
C VAL A 32 -0.75 -7.26 -35.07
N LEU A 33 -2.08 -7.42 -35.08
CA LEU A 33 -2.80 -8.06 -33.98
C LEU A 33 -2.32 -9.52 -33.81
N GLY A 34 -2.14 -9.99 -32.57
CA GLY A 34 -1.69 -11.37 -32.34
C GLY A 34 -1.69 -11.93 -30.90
N GLY A 35 -2.18 -11.19 -29.90
CA GLY A 35 -2.18 -11.67 -28.50
C GLY A 35 -3.13 -10.89 -27.60
N ALA A 36 -4.23 -11.52 -27.19
CA ALA A 36 -5.32 -10.86 -26.46
C ALA A 36 -5.06 -10.78 -24.95
N PHE A 37 -4.40 -9.71 -24.49
CA PHE A 37 -4.41 -9.31 -23.07
C PHE A 37 -5.62 -8.43 -22.76
N GLN A 38 -6.83 -9.02 -22.75
CA GLN A 38 -8.00 -8.36 -22.15
C GLN A 38 -7.82 -8.32 -20.62
N GLY A 39 -7.79 -7.13 -20.00
CA GLY A 39 -7.74 -7.08 -18.53
C GLY A 39 -7.32 -5.78 -17.83
N ALA A 40 -7.01 -4.69 -18.54
CA ALA A 40 -6.56 -3.42 -17.90
C ALA A 40 -7.22 -2.19 -18.55
N GLY A 41 -8.56 -2.16 -18.59
CA GLY A 41 -9.31 -1.28 -19.50
C GLY A 41 -10.65 -0.74 -18.98
N GLN A 42 -10.83 -0.54 -17.68
CA GLN A 42 -11.86 0.37 -17.18
C GLN A 42 -11.24 1.44 -16.27
N ALA A 43 -11.21 2.67 -16.78
CA ALA A 43 -11.06 3.86 -15.95
C ALA A 43 -12.40 4.12 -15.25
N VAL A 44 -12.66 3.38 -14.17
CA VAL A 44 -13.73 3.73 -13.22
C VAL A 44 -13.37 5.08 -12.60
N ALA A 45 -14.38 5.91 -12.30
CA ALA A 45 -14.21 7.11 -11.48
C ALA A 45 -13.56 6.76 -10.12
N PRO A 46 -13.06 7.73 -9.33
CA PRO A 46 -12.48 7.47 -8.01
C PRO A 46 -13.55 7.11 -6.95
N THR A 47 -14.23 5.98 -7.16
CA THR A 47 -14.68 5.11 -6.07
C THR A 47 -13.50 4.97 -5.11
N GLN A 48 -13.68 5.34 -3.84
CA GLN A 48 -12.65 5.18 -2.83
C GLN A 48 -12.29 3.69 -2.77
N SER A 49 -11.12 3.33 -3.31
CA SER A 49 -10.78 1.96 -3.70
C SER A 49 -10.47 1.11 -2.47
N THR A 50 -11.52 0.75 -1.76
CA THR A 50 -11.44 0.11 -0.46
C THR A 50 -10.76 -1.24 -0.62
N ALA A 51 -9.72 -1.49 0.17
CA ALA A 51 -8.97 -2.75 0.14
C ALA A 51 -9.38 -3.64 1.32
N ARG A 52 -9.23 -4.96 1.14
CA ARG A 52 -9.32 -5.89 2.29
C ARG A 52 -8.12 -5.65 3.21
N PRO A 53 -8.32 -5.46 4.53
CA PRO A 53 -7.22 -5.17 5.47
C PRO A 53 -6.23 -6.32 5.60
N ALA A 54 -6.71 -7.56 5.48
CA ALA A 54 -5.90 -8.77 5.39
C ALA A 54 -6.66 -9.86 4.62
N ALA A 55 -5.92 -10.90 4.19
CA ALA A 55 -6.50 -12.21 3.94
C ALA A 55 -6.53 -13.01 5.26
N GLY A 56 -7.58 -13.79 5.49
CA GLY A 56 -7.76 -14.58 6.71
C GLY A 56 -9.24 -14.88 6.99
N GLU A 57 -9.50 -15.60 8.08
CA GLU A 57 -10.84 -15.96 8.54
C GLU A 57 -11.35 -14.94 9.58
N LEU A 58 -12.62 -14.54 9.47
CA LEU A 58 -13.28 -13.67 10.46
C LEU A 58 -13.63 -14.50 11.72
N THR A 59 -12.70 -14.59 12.66
CA THR A 59 -12.90 -15.32 13.92
C THR A 59 -13.71 -14.53 14.94
N SER A 60 -13.98 -13.24 14.67
CA SER A 60 -14.45 -12.30 15.66
C SER A 60 -15.15 -11.08 15.06
N GLY A 61 -16.41 -10.87 15.45
CA GLY A 61 -17.19 -9.68 15.09
C GLY A 61 -17.14 -8.57 16.15
N TYR A 62 -17.64 -7.40 15.75
CA TYR A 62 -17.89 -6.25 16.62
C TYR A 62 -18.99 -6.57 17.66
N GLY A 63 -18.93 -5.98 18.85
CA GLY A 63 -20.02 -6.03 19.84
C GLY A 63 -19.65 -6.58 21.22
N ALA A 64 -20.67 -6.78 22.06
CA ALA A 64 -20.49 -7.13 23.47
C ALA A 64 -19.98 -8.57 23.67
N ARG A 65 -18.93 -8.72 24.51
CA ARG A 65 -18.30 -9.99 24.88
C ARG A 65 -18.01 -10.04 26.38
N TRP A 66 -18.69 -10.93 27.09
CA TRP A 66 -18.46 -11.23 28.52
C TRP A 66 -18.38 -10.02 29.47
N GLY A 67 -19.09 -8.93 29.16
CA GLY A 67 -19.11 -7.68 29.95
C GLY A 67 -18.18 -6.57 29.45
N ALA A 68 -17.32 -6.85 28.48
CA ALA A 68 -16.59 -5.85 27.69
C ALA A 68 -17.28 -5.63 26.32
N HIS A 69 -16.90 -4.58 25.61
CA HIS A 69 -17.31 -4.33 24.22
C HIS A 69 -16.11 -4.47 23.29
N HIS A 70 -16.30 -5.16 22.16
CA HIS A 70 -15.30 -5.34 21.13
C HIS A 70 -15.50 -4.29 20.04
N ASN A 71 -14.56 -3.36 19.91
CA ASN A 71 -14.65 -2.20 19.02
C ASN A 71 -14.40 -2.50 17.53
N GLY A 72 -14.02 -3.73 17.19
CA GLY A 72 -13.53 -4.08 15.86
C GLY A 72 -13.86 -5.51 15.43
N ILE A 73 -13.13 -5.98 14.42
CA ILE A 73 -13.10 -7.38 14.00
C ILE A 73 -11.72 -7.99 14.19
N ASP A 74 -11.66 -9.29 14.43
CA ASP A 74 -10.40 -10.05 14.40
C ASP A 74 -10.39 -10.98 13.18
N ILE A 75 -9.36 -10.84 12.35
CA ILE A 75 -9.11 -11.63 11.15
C ILE A 75 -7.89 -12.50 11.41
N ALA A 76 -8.08 -13.80 11.59
CA ALA A 76 -7.00 -14.74 11.90
C ALA A 76 -6.30 -15.24 10.62
N ASN A 77 -4.97 -15.28 10.66
CA ASN A 77 -4.12 -15.91 9.65
C ASN A 77 -2.71 -16.16 10.24
N GLY A 78 -1.78 -16.71 9.45
CA GLY A 78 -0.40 -16.95 9.89
C GLY A 78 0.38 -15.66 10.17
N VAL A 79 1.33 -15.73 11.12
CA VAL A 79 2.29 -14.66 11.40
C VAL A 79 3.04 -14.29 10.13
N GLY A 80 3.20 -12.99 9.88
CA GLY A 80 3.80 -12.45 8.65
C GLY A 80 2.83 -12.27 7.48
N THR A 81 1.54 -12.64 7.62
CA THR A 81 0.51 -12.31 6.62
C THR A 81 0.49 -10.79 6.36
N PRO A 82 0.56 -10.33 5.11
CA PRO A 82 0.59 -8.90 4.81
C PRO A 82 -0.73 -8.23 5.19
N ILE A 83 -0.63 -7.15 5.95
CA ILE A 83 -1.73 -6.24 6.28
C ILE A 83 -1.67 -5.04 5.34
N TYR A 84 -2.82 -4.61 4.85
CA TYR A 84 -2.96 -3.54 3.86
C TYR A 84 -3.78 -2.37 4.41
N ALA A 85 -3.42 -1.14 4.01
CA ALA A 85 -4.24 0.03 4.29
C ALA A 85 -5.59 -0.07 3.56
N VAL A 86 -6.69 0.01 4.30
CA VAL A 86 -8.06 -0.14 3.77
C VAL A 86 -8.44 1.02 2.84
N LEU A 87 -8.01 2.24 3.18
CA LEU A 87 -8.20 3.46 2.40
C LEU A 87 -6.89 4.26 2.35
N GLY A 88 -6.78 5.17 1.38
CA GLY A 88 -5.65 6.11 1.31
C GLY A 88 -5.71 7.14 2.44
N GLY A 89 -4.55 7.59 2.93
CA GLY A 89 -4.48 8.53 4.06
C GLY A 89 -3.06 8.72 4.58
N THR A 90 -2.94 9.34 5.75
CA THR A 90 -1.66 9.55 6.45
C THR A 90 -1.63 8.76 7.75
N VAL A 91 -0.53 8.04 7.98
CA VAL A 91 -0.25 7.31 9.22
C VAL A 91 -0.10 8.33 10.36
N ILE A 92 -1.00 8.28 11.34
CA ILE A 92 -0.97 9.14 12.53
C ILE A 92 -0.28 8.47 13.73
N ASP A 93 -0.29 7.13 13.77
CA ASP A 93 0.46 6.33 14.74
C ASP A 93 1.03 5.08 14.06
N SER A 94 2.24 4.67 14.45
CA SER A 94 2.86 3.39 14.09
C SER A 94 3.89 3.06 15.17
N GLY A 95 3.73 1.94 15.88
CA GLY A 95 4.62 1.56 16.98
C GLY A 95 3.92 0.80 18.12
N PRO A 96 4.58 0.67 19.28
CA PRO A 96 4.03 -0.06 20.43
C PRO A 96 2.80 0.63 21.05
N ALA A 97 1.79 -0.16 21.42
CA ALA A 97 0.60 0.31 22.13
C ALA A 97 0.17 -0.69 23.21
N SER A 98 -0.31 -0.17 24.35
CA SER A 98 -0.85 -1.01 25.43
C SER A 98 -2.08 -1.77 24.95
N GLY A 99 -2.23 -3.04 25.36
CA GLY A 99 -3.22 -3.96 24.80
C GLY A 99 -2.82 -4.50 23.43
N TYR A 100 -2.74 -3.65 22.42
CA TYR A 100 -2.56 -4.05 21.01
C TYR A 100 -1.16 -4.57 20.64
N GLY A 101 -0.15 -4.40 21.50
CA GLY A 101 1.22 -4.83 21.22
C GLY A 101 1.92 -3.83 20.30
N ASN A 102 1.82 -4.03 18.98
CA ASN A 102 2.11 -3.01 17.98
C ASN A 102 0.80 -2.60 17.30
N TRP A 103 0.61 -1.31 17.08
CA TRP A 103 -0.54 -0.77 16.35
C TRP A 103 -0.11 0.16 15.21
N ILE A 104 -1.04 0.39 14.29
CA ILE A 104 -0.99 1.44 13.27
C ILE A 104 -2.34 2.15 13.30
N ARG A 105 -2.35 3.47 13.15
CA ARG A 105 -3.55 4.24 12.86
C ARG A 105 -3.36 5.11 11.63
N ILE A 106 -4.32 5.09 10.72
CA ILE A 106 -4.31 5.89 9.49
C ILE A 106 -5.50 6.83 9.54
N ARG A 107 -5.26 8.14 9.39
CA ARG A 107 -6.32 9.12 9.11
C ARG A 107 -6.49 9.23 7.60
N HIS A 108 -7.69 8.94 7.12
CA HIS A 108 -8.04 8.93 5.71
C HIS A 108 -8.45 10.32 5.21
N ASN A 109 -8.45 10.46 3.88
CA ASN A 109 -8.75 11.73 3.21
C ASN A 109 -10.21 12.19 3.35
N ASP A 110 -11.11 11.29 3.76
CA ASP A 110 -12.50 11.58 4.10
C ASP A 110 -12.70 11.99 5.57
N GLY A 111 -11.64 11.98 6.38
CA GLY A 111 -11.66 12.27 7.82
C GLY A 111 -11.78 11.04 8.72
N SER A 112 -12.11 9.87 8.17
CA SER A 112 -12.21 8.63 8.93
C SER A 112 -10.85 8.16 9.45
N VAL A 113 -10.84 7.33 10.48
CA VAL A 113 -9.63 6.71 11.04
C VAL A 113 -9.80 5.20 11.06
N SER A 114 -8.83 4.46 10.51
CA SER A 114 -8.71 3.01 10.72
C SER A 114 -7.60 2.69 11.71
N VAL A 115 -7.83 1.66 12.53
CA VAL A 115 -6.90 1.13 13.54
C VAL A 115 -6.60 -0.31 13.20
N TYR A 116 -5.31 -0.68 13.31
CA TYR A 116 -4.80 -2.03 13.08
C TYR A 116 -4.01 -2.43 14.34
N GLY A 117 -4.17 -3.66 14.84
CA GLY A 117 -3.50 -4.16 16.04
C GLY A 117 -2.71 -5.47 15.86
N HIS A 118 -2.02 -5.89 16.92
CA HIS A 118 -1.34 -7.19 17.10
C HIS A 118 -0.19 -7.53 16.12
N MET A 119 0.30 -6.54 15.37
CA MET A 119 1.33 -6.70 14.32
C MET A 119 2.68 -7.22 14.84
N GLU A 120 3.33 -8.08 14.04
CA GLU A 120 4.69 -8.54 14.30
C GLU A 120 5.73 -7.54 13.75
N THR A 121 5.49 -7.05 12.53
CA THR A 121 6.37 -6.10 11.82
C THR A 121 5.59 -4.88 11.34
N LEU A 122 6.25 -3.73 11.29
CA LEU A 122 5.68 -2.45 10.82
C LEU A 122 6.44 -2.03 9.56
N SER A 123 5.72 -1.80 8.46
CA SER A 123 6.29 -1.40 7.16
C SER A 123 6.28 0.12 6.93
N VAL A 124 5.58 0.88 7.79
CA VAL A 124 5.32 2.32 7.61
C VAL A 124 5.54 3.14 8.88
N ALA A 125 5.90 4.41 8.73
CA ALA A 125 6.21 5.34 9.81
C ALA A 125 5.15 6.45 10.00
N VAL A 126 5.10 7.06 11.17
CA VAL A 126 4.23 8.22 11.45
C VAL A 126 4.55 9.38 10.48
N GLY A 127 3.51 9.98 9.92
CA GLY A 127 3.60 11.03 8.90
C GLY A 127 3.70 10.52 7.46
N GLN A 128 3.86 9.21 7.24
CA GLN A 128 3.83 8.63 5.88
C GLN A 128 2.42 8.68 5.30
N THR A 129 2.30 9.16 4.07
CA THR A 129 1.09 8.97 3.25
C THR A 129 1.11 7.58 2.62
N VAL A 130 0.01 6.84 2.76
CA VAL A 130 -0.19 5.49 2.22
C VAL A 130 -1.41 5.46 1.30
N ARG A 131 -1.40 4.54 0.34
CA ARG A 131 -2.51 4.29 -0.59
C ARG A 131 -3.36 3.11 -0.12
N ALA A 132 -4.61 3.05 -0.56
CA ALA A 132 -5.43 1.86 -0.34
C ALA A 132 -4.78 0.65 -1.03
N GLY A 133 -4.70 -0.48 -0.34
CA GLY A 133 -3.99 -1.68 -0.81
C GLY A 133 -2.46 -1.64 -0.65
N GLU A 134 -1.88 -0.58 -0.07
CA GLU A 134 -0.46 -0.53 0.27
C GLU A 134 -0.18 -1.39 1.51
N ASN A 135 0.90 -2.18 1.50
CA ASN A 135 1.27 -2.98 2.68
C ASN A 135 1.79 -2.08 3.79
N ILE A 136 1.14 -2.15 4.95
CA ILE A 136 1.50 -1.34 6.12
C ILE A 136 2.22 -2.14 7.22
N ALA A 137 2.06 -3.46 7.24
CA ALA A 137 2.61 -4.32 8.29
C ALA A 137 2.55 -5.82 7.96
N GLY A 138 3.15 -6.63 8.83
CA GLY A 138 2.93 -8.08 8.91
C GLY A 138 2.11 -8.45 10.15
N MET A 139 1.09 -9.29 9.97
CA MET A 139 0.25 -9.84 11.03
C MET A 139 1.10 -10.58 12.08
N GLY A 140 0.69 -10.51 13.35
CA GLY A 140 1.44 -11.08 14.45
C GLY A 140 0.56 -11.66 15.55
N ASN A 141 1.16 -11.80 16.73
CA ASN A 141 0.50 -12.23 17.96
C ASN A 141 0.99 -11.37 19.15
N ARG A 142 1.26 -10.08 18.92
CA ARG A 142 1.88 -9.20 19.92
C ARG A 142 0.83 -8.52 20.80
N GLY A 143 1.16 -8.30 22.07
CA GLY A 143 0.22 -7.71 23.03
C GLY A 143 -0.70 -8.75 23.67
N GLN A 144 -1.93 -8.36 23.99
CA GLN A 144 -2.96 -9.22 24.58
C GLN A 144 -3.68 -10.03 23.48
N SER A 145 -3.00 -11.05 22.96
CA SER A 145 -3.50 -11.89 21.87
C SER A 145 -3.32 -13.39 22.16
N THR A 146 -4.33 -14.20 21.85
CA THR A 146 -4.38 -15.65 22.11
C THR A 146 -3.90 -16.51 20.93
N GLY A 147 -3.80 -15.93 19.74
CA GLY A 147 -3.36 -16.57 18.49
C GLY A 147 -3.23 -15.52 17.39
N SER A 148 -2.49 -15.82 16.31
CA SER A 148 -2.16 -14.79 15.32
C SER A 148 -3.39 -14.27 14.57
N HIS A 149 -3.60 -12.95 14.66
CA HIS A 149 -4.69 -12.25 14.00
C HIS A 149 -4.36 -10.77 13.77
N LEU A 150 -5.09 -10.14 12.86
CA LEU A 150 -5.23 -8.69 12.80
C LEU A 150 -6.50 -8.30 13.55
N HIS A 151 -6.38 -7.45 14.57
CA HIS A 151 -7.52 -6.68 15.10
C HIS A 151 -7.69 -5.40 14.27
N PHE A 152 -8.92 -5.09 13.86
CA PHE A 152 -9.24 -3.93 13.00
C PHE A 152 -10.47 -3.15 13.50
N GLU A 153 -10.29 -1.85 13.78
CA GLU A 153 -11.37 -0.90 14.08
C GLU A 153 -11.49 0.15 12.94
N ILE A 154 -12.71 0.63 12.66
CA ILE A 154 -12.97 1.74 11.73
C ILE A 154 -13.85 2.78 12.40
N HIS A 155 -13.42 4.05 12.34
CA HIS A 155 -14.07 5.19 12.96
C HIS A 155 -14.44 6.21 11.86
N PRO A 156 -15.66 6.19 11.31
CA PRO A 156 -16.05 7.02 10.16
C PRO A 156 -16.07 8.53 10.46
N ASP A 157 -16.33 8.91 11.70
CA ASP A 157 -16.23 10.27 12.25
C ASP A 157 -14.82 10.61 12.78
N GLY A 158 -13.88 9.67 12.65
CA GLY A 158 -12.51 9.75 13.19
C GLY A 158 -12.39 9.51 14.70
N SER A 159 -13.46 9.14 15.41
CA SER A 159 -13.47 8.93 16.88
C SER A 159 -14.26 7.71 17.34
N THR A 160 -15.50 7.52 16.86
CA THR A 160 -16.42 6.47 17.29
C THR A 160 -16.25 5.21 16.44
N PRO A 161 -15.85 4.06 17.02
CA PRO A 161 -15.76 2.82 16.26
C PRO A 161 -17.17 2.35 15.86
N VAL A 162 -17.30 1.84 14.63
CA VAL A 162 -18.52 1.16 14.13
C VAL A 162 -18.18 -0.27 13.74
N ASP A 163 -19.21 -1.12 13.60
CA ASP A 163 -19.02 -2.48 13.08
C ASP A 163 -18.36 -2.45 11.69
N PRO A 164 -17.14 -3.00 11.53
CA PRO A 164 -16.47 -3.04 10.24
C PRO A 164 -17.22 -3.87 9.19
N VAL A 165 -17.96 -4.91 9.58
CA VAL A 165 -18.59 -5.86 8.63
C VAL A 165 -19.61 -5.18 7.71
N PRO A 166 -20.66 -4.47 8.19
CA PRO A 166 -21.56 -3.73 7.31
C PRO A 166 -20.85 -2.61 6.54
N TRP A 167 -19.87 -1.93 7.16
CA TRP A 167 -19.07 -0.88 6.50
C TRP A 167 -18.30 -1.43 5.28
N PHE A 168 -17.75 -2.65 5.38
CA PHE A 168 -17.12 -3.33 4.24
C PHE A 168 -18.15 -3.83 3.22
N ASN A 169 -19.30 -4.37 3.66
CA ASN A 169 -20.36 -4.86 2.77
C ASN A 169 -20.92 -3.73 1.87
N GLU A 170 -21.09 -2.52 2.40
CA GLU A 170 -21.44 -1.30 1.64
C GLU A 170 -20.45 -0.97 0.51
N ARG A 171 -19.18 -1.38 0.69
CA ARG A 171 -18.05 -1.14 -0.22
C ARG A 171 -17.74 -2.36 -1.11
N GLY A 172 -18.64 -3.35 -1.13
CA GLY A 172 -18.52 -4.57 -1.95
C GLY A 172 -17.49 -5.58 -1.44
N ILE A 173 -17.04 -5.46 -0.19
CA ILE A 173 -16.11 -6.39 0.47
C ILE A 173 -16.88 -7.27 1.44
N TYR A 174 -16.73 -8.58 1.27
CA TYR A 174 -17.34 -9.61 2.11
C TYR A 174 -16.24 -10.48 2.73
N PHE A 175 -16.48 -10.97 3.96
CA PHE A 175 -15.57 -11.83 4.72
C PHE A 175 -16.13 -13.24 4.83
#